data_AF-A0A1V4VQ96-F1
#
_entry.id   AF-A0A1V4VQ96-F1
#
_cell.length_a   1.000
_cell.length_b   1.000
_cell.length_c   1.000
_cell.angle_alpha   90.00
_cell.angle_beta   90.00
_cell.angle_gamma   90.00
#
_symmetry.space_group_name_H-M   'P 1'
#
loop_
_entity.id
_entity.type
_entity.pdbx_description
1 polymer ?
#
loop_
_entity_poly.entity_id
_entity_poly.type
_entity_poly.pdbx_seq_one_letter_code
_entity_poly.pdbx_strand_id
1 'polypeptide(L)'
;MSQSSVYVGVTDGNWYTFLAEKQPDEVNFWQPGGRQAFRVLKPNELFLFKLHSPLNYIAGGGFFVRHAFLPVSLAWDAFLFVGIMKTCIWDKM
;
A
#
# COMPACT_ATOMS: atom_id res chain seq x y z
N MET A 1 16.58 10.26 -19.63
CA MET A 1 16.24 10.37 -18.20
C MET A 1 15.00 9.52 -17.97
N SER A 2 15.03 8.54 -17.04
CA SER A 2 13.84 7.75 -16.70
C SER A 2 12.87 8.65 -15.93
N GLN A 3 11.61 8.74 -16.37
CA GLN A 3 10.55 9.39 -15.60
C GLN A 3 10.24 8.51 -14.39
N SER A 4 10.31 9.07 -13.18
CA SER A 4 9.92 8.40 -11.94
C SER A 4 8.47 8.76 -11.62
N SER A 5 7.62 7.74 -11.46
CA SER A 5 6.23 7.92 -11.07
C SER A 5 6.09 7.99 -9.55
N VAL A 6 5.08 8.73 -9.09
CA VAL A 6 4.66 8.76 -7.68
C VAL A 6 3.18 8.44 -7.62
N TYR A 7 2.77 7.64 -6.63
CA TYR A 7 1.37 7.33 -6.39
C TYR A 7 0.98 7.70 -4.97
N VAL A 8 -0.18 8.34 -4.81
CA VAL A 8 -0.73 8.68 -3.49
C VAL A 8 -1.92 7.78 -3.21
N GLY A 9 -1.78 6.90 -2.22
CA GLY A 9 -2.85 6.04 -1.72
C GLY A 9 -3.48 6.64 -0.46
N VAL A 10 -4.82 6.66 -0.40
CA VAL A 10 -5.53 7.07 0.82
C VAL A 10 -5.48 5.92 1.83
N THR A 11 -5.18 6.24 3.09
CA THR A 11 -5.11 5.28 4.20
C THR A 11 -5.88 5.75 5.42
N ASP A 12 -6.19 4.81 6.30
CA ASP A 12 -6.82 5.05 7.60
C ASP A 12 -5.78 5.48 8.66
N GLY A 13 -6.18 6.39 9.55
CA GLY A 13 -5.30 6.94 10.57
C GLY A 13 -4.88 5.93 11.64
N ASN A 14 -5.77 5.01 12.02
CA ASN A 14 -5.44 3.97 13.00
C ASN A 14 -4.48 2.95 12.38
N TRP A 15 -4.68 2.59 11.11
CA TRP A 15 -3.74 1.73 10.39
C TRP A 15 -2.36 2.35 10.28
N TYR A 16 -2.28 3.64 9.92
CA TYR A 16 -1.02 4.38 9.91
C TYR A 16 -0.33 4.35 11.28
N THR A 17 -1.08 4.68 12.34
CA THR A 17 -0.54 4.74 13.71
C THR A 17 -0.01 3.37 14.15
N PHE A 18 -0.77 2.31 13.88
CA PHE A 18 -0.36 0.92 14.15
C PHE A 18 0.96 0.57 13.45
N LEU A 19 1.11 0.89 12.16
CA LEU A 19 2.35 0.64 11.42
C LEU A 19 3.51 1.49 11.93
N ALA A 20 3.25 2.75 12.26
CA ALA A 20 4.25 3.66 12.80
C ALA A 20 4.80 3.15 14.14
N GLU A 21 3.97 2.55 14.99
CA GLU A 21 4.43 1.93 16.23
C GLU A 21 5.26 0.67 16.00
N LYS A 22 4.84 -0.18 15.05
CA LYS A 22 5.49 -1.47 14.79
C LYS A 22 6.78 -1.40 13.98
N GLN A 23 6.92 -0.40 13.10
CA GLN A 23 8.08 -0.20 12.23
C GLN A 23 8.47 -1.48 11.44
N PRO A 24 7.52 -2.11 10.72
CA PRO A 24 7.85 -3.30 9.94
C PRO A 24 8.75 -2.94 8.75
N ASP A 25 9.56 -3.88 8.28
CA ASP A 25 10.39 -3.69 7.07
C ASP A 25 9.53 -3.59 5.80
N GLU A 26 8.43 -4.34 5.76
CA GLU A 26 7.48 -4.38 4.64
C GLU A 26 6.03 -4.23 5.09
N VAL A 27 5.23 -3.54 4.29
CA VAL A 27 3.79 -3.36 4.52
C VAL A 27 3.00 -3.76 3.29
N ASN A 28 1.88 -4.44 3.54
CA ASN A 28 0.91 -4.82 2.52
C ASN A 28 -0.30 -3.88 2.53
N PHE A 29 -0.67 -3.38 1.35
CA PHE A 29 -1.85 -2.55 1.12
C PHE A 29 -2.84 -3.27 0.22
N TRP A 30 -4.06 -3.41 0.70
CA TRP A 30 -5.11 -4.13 0.01
C TRP A 30 -6.07 -3.21 -0.73
N GLN A 31 -6.43 -3.58 -1.96
CA GLN A 31 -7.48 -2.95 -2.75
C GLN A 31 -8.66 -3.93 -2.92
N PRO A 32 -9.81 -3.69 -2.24
CA PRO A 32 -11.00 -4.52 -2.40
C PRO A 32 -11.48 -4.57 -3.84
N GLY A 33 -11.81 -5.79 -4.31
CA GLY A 33 -12.47 -5.97 -5.60
C GLY A 33 -11.64 -5.55 -6.82
N GLY A 34 -10.32 -5.31 -6.64
CA GLY A 34 -9.42 -4.98 -7.73
C GLY A 34 -9.34 -6.11 -8.75
N ARG A 35 -9.98 -5.94 -9.91
CA ARG A 35 -9.88 -6.89 -11.04
C ARG A 35 -8.72 -6.58 -11.98
N GLN A 36 -8.10 -5.41 -11.84
CA GLN A 36 -7.06 -4.93 -12.75
C GLN A 36 -5.72 -4.78 -12.04
N ALA A 37 -4.67 -5.28 -12.68
CA ALA A 37 -3.30 -5.20 -12.19
C ALA A 37 -2.90 -3.76 -11.85
N PHE A 38 -2.21 -3.56 -10.73
CA PHE A 38 -1.68 -2.25 -10.37
C PHE A 38 -0.41 -1.97 -11.18
N ARG A 39 -0.54 -1.12 -12.20
CA ARG A 39 0.54 -0.81 -13.15
C ARG A 39 1.00 0.65 -13.10
N VAL A 40 0.52 1.41 -12.12
CA VAL A 40 0.85 2.83 -11.97
C VAL A 40 2.29 3.00 -11.51
N LEU A 41 2.79 2.09 -10.67
CA LEU A 41 4.16 2.07 -10.19
C LEU A 41 4.93 0.86 -10.71
N LYS A 42 6.20 1.08 -11.03
CA LYS A 42 7.25 0.08 -11.18
C LYS A 42 7.94 -0.16 -9.83
N PRO A 43 8.62 -1.31 -9.65
CA PRO A 43 9.43 -1.53 -8.47
C PRO A 43 10.40 -0.36 -8.21
N ASN A 44 10.57 0.00 -6.94
CA ASN A 44 11.36 1.12 -6.44
C ASN A 44 10.82 2.52 -6.78
N GLU A 45 9.58 2.64 -7.28
CA GLU A 45 8.89 3.92 -7.37
C GLU A 45 8.11 4.24 -6.09
N LEU A 46 7.85 5.53 -5.87
CA LEU A 46 7.38 6.03 -4.58
C LEU A 46 5.87 5.86 -4.42
N PHE A 47 5.47 5.22 -3.33
CA PHE A 47 4.11 5.13 -2.85
C PHE A 47 3.97 6.01 -1.60
N LEU A 48 3.08 7.00 -1.63
CA LEU A 48 2.81 7.90 -0.51
C LEU A 48 1.46 7.58 0.14
N PHE A 49 1.41 7.66 1.46
CA PHE A 49 0.22 7.46 2.26
C PHE A 49 -0.39 8.79 2.66
N LYS A 50 -1.60 9.05 2.17
CA LYS A 50 -2.39 10.23 2.55
C LYS A 50 -3.48 9.82 3.53
N LEU A 51 -3.61 10.54 4.65
CA LEU A 51 -4.72 10.33 5.57
C LEU A 51 -6.05 10.80 4.96
N HIS A 52 -7.13 10.10 5.33
CA HIS A 52 -8.48 10.52 4.99
C HIS A 52 -8.85 11.86 5.66
N SER A 53 -9.91 12.49 5.17
CA SER A 53 -10.53 13.66 5.80
C SER A 53 -10.94 13.35 7.25
N PRO A 54 -10.80 14.29 8.21
CA PRO A 54 -10.45 15.71 8.02
C PRO A 54 -8.94 16.02 7.94
N LEU A 55 -8.06 15.06 8.26
CA LEU A 55 -6.63 15.30 8.37
C LEU A 55 -5.98 15.65 7.01
N ASN A 56 -6.25 14.88 5.96
CA ASN A 56 -5.88 15.18 4.57
C ASN A 56 -4.40 15.46 4.23
N TYR A 57 -3.43 15.09 5.07
CA TYR A 57 -1.99 15.24 4.77
C TYR A 57 -1.30 13.91 4.44
N ILE A 58 -0.10 13.99 3.84
CA ILE A 58 0.80 12.84 3.63
C ILE A 58 1.42 12.49 4.98
N ALA A 59 1.18 11.26 5.45
CA ALA A 59 1.67 10.79 6.75
C ALA A 59 2.89 9.89 6.65
N GLY A 60 3.24 9.41 5.45
CA GLY A 60 4.44 8.59 5.24
C GLY A 60 4.50 8.05 3.82
N GLY A 61 5.46 7.17 3.56
CA GLY A 61 5.62 6.56 2.25
C GLY A 61 6.40 5.25 2.27
N GLY A 62 6.71 4.76 1.09
CA GLY A 62 7.51 3.57 0.92
C GLY A 62 7.83 3.33 -0.55
N PHE A 63 8.79 2.44 -0.77
CA PHE A 63 9.14 2.03 -2.13
C PHE A 63 8.29 0.84 -2.54
N PHE A 64 7.57 0.99 -3.65
CA PHE A 64 6.75 -0.09 -4.18
C PHE A 64 7.62 -1.26 -4.60
N VAL A 65 7.29 -2.45 -4.12
CA VAL A 65 8.01 -3.69 -4.44
C VAL A 65 7.29 -4.42 -5.56
N ARG A 66 6.03 -4.79 -5.31
CA ARG A 66 5.21 -5.57 -6.24
C ARG A 66 3.74 -5.49 -5.90
N HIS A 67 2.92 -5.93 -6.85
CA HIS A 67 1.53 -6.28 -6.58
C HIS A 67 1.30 -7.75 -6.87
N ALA A 68 0.35 -8.35 -6.17
CA ALA A 68 -0.09 -9.72 -6.40
C ALA A 68 -1.61 -9.79 -6.32
N PHE A 69 -2.19 -10.62 -7.19
CA PHE A 69 -3.55 -11.10 -7.01
C PHE A 69 -3.51 -12.23 -6.00
N LEU A 70 -4.28 -12.14 -4.91
CA LEU A 70 -4.46 -13.28 -4.03
C LEU A 70 -5.65 -14.11 -4.49
N PRO A 71 -5.49 -15.43 -4.66
CA PRO A 71 -6.62 -16.34 -4.83
C PRO A 71 -7.62 -16.18 -3.69
N VAL A 72 -8.91 -16.27 -4.01
CA VAL A 72 -10.01 -16.08 -3.04
C VAL A 72 -9.83 -16.95 -1.80
N SER A 73 -9.46 -18.22 -1.97
CA SER A 73 -9.24 -19.16 -0.85
C SER A 73 -8.14 -18.69 0.11
N LEU A 74 -6.95 -18.39 -0.43
CA LEU A 74 -5.82 -17.90 0.38
C LEU A 74 -6.13 -16.56 1.06
N ALA A 75 -6.87 -15.70 0.37
CA ALA A 75 -7.20 -14.38 0.87
C ALA A 75 -8.24 -14.43 2.02
N TRP A 76 -9.16 -15.42 1.99
CA TRP A 76 -10.02 -15.76 3.12
C TRP A 76 -9.22 -16.31 4.30
N ASP A 77 -8.37 -17.32 4.07
CA ASP A 77 -7.64 -18.01 5.14
C ASP A 77 -6.64 -17.09 5.87
N ALA A 78 -5.98 -16.19 5.14
CA ALA A 78 -4.95 -15.33 5.70
C ALA A 78 -5.49 -13.98 6.20
N PHE A 79 -6.52 -13.43 5.55
CA PHE A 79 -6.88 -12.02 5.77
C PHE A 79 -8.39 -11.70 5.73
N LEU A 80 -9.26 -12.68 5.47
CA LEU A 80 -10.73 -12.51 5.36
C LEU A 80 -11.19 -11.49 4.29
N PHE A 81 -10.42 -11.30 3.21
CA PHE A 81 -10.75 -10.36 2.14
C PHE A 81 -10.27 -10.83 0.76
N VAL A 82 -10.79 -10.28 -0.35
CA VAL A 82 -10.38 -10.66 -1.73
C VAL A 82 -9.93 -9.44 -2.55
N GLY A 83 -8.74 -9.50 -3.15
CA GLY A 83 -8.31 -8.46 -4.09
C GLY A 83 -6.81 -8.45 -4.37
N ILE A 84 -6.31 -7.25 -4.67
CA ILE A 84 -4.90 -7.02 -4.97
C ILE A 84 -4.20 -6.56 -3.71
N MET A 85 -3.07 -7.20 -3.42
CA MET A 85 -2.14 -6.76 -2.39
C MET A 85 -0.95 -6.07 -3.05
N LYS A 86 -0.63 -4.87 -2.57
CA LYS A 86 0.55 -4.09 -2.96
C LYS A 86 1.52 -4.14 -1.80
N THR A 87 2.76 -4.53 -2.06
CA THR A 87 3.81 -4.57 -1.03
C THR A 87 4.73 -3.37 -1.22
N CYS A 88 5.03 -2.67 -0.14
CA CYS A 88 6.01 -1.59 -0.12
C CYS A 88 7.01 -1.82 1.02
N ILE A 89 8.27 -1.45 0.80
CA ILE A 89 9.24 -1.28 1.89
C ILE A 89 8.83 -0.02 2.64
N TRP A 90 8.59 -0.15 3.94
CA TRP A 90 8.12 0.95 4.76
C TRP A 90 9.26 1.92 5.02
N ASP A 91 9.05 3.19 4.65
CA ASP A 91 9.99 4.26 4.97
C ASP A 91 9.23 5.34 5.74
N LYS A 92 9.56 5.50 7.02
CA LYS A 92 9.02 6.63 7.79
C LYS A 92 9.66 7.89 7.21
N MET A 93 8.87 8.65 6.45
CA MET A 93 9.20 10.04 6.14
C MET A 93 8.99 10.92 7.36
#